data_AF-A0A161LDU8-F1
#
_entry.id   AF-A0A161LDU8-F1
#
_cell.length_a   1.000
_cell.length_b   1.000
_cell.length_c   1.000
_cell.angle_alpha   90.00
_cell.angle_beta   90.00
_cell.angle_gamma   90.00
#
_symmetry.space_group_name_H-M   'P 1'
#
loop_
_entity.id
_entity.type
_entity.pdbx_description
1 polymer ?
#
loop_
_entity_poly.entity_id
_entity_poly.type
_entity_poly.pdbx_seq_one_letter_code
_entity_poly.pdbx_strand_id
1 'polypeptide(L)'
;MKKFLIQSINILFLVALNLGVGFLSIFYLGSYDQFIALKRNLLFSFLERFFSVFLIGSIGVLFLILVNWGLNSFFIPQSPLKIKMIILWGFLSVLVVSLIGCAMFFFL
;
A
#
# COMPACT_ATOMS: atom_id res chain seq x y z
N MET A 1 -11.10 6.35 25.58
CA MET A 1 -10.35 7.39 24.82
C MET A 1 -9.09 6.86 24.14
N LYS A 2 -8.05 6.39 24.86
CA LYS A 2 -6.76 6.02 24.24
C LYS A 2 -6.83 4.95 23.13
N LYS A 3 -7.70 3.94 23.27
CA LYS A 3 -7.93 2.89 22.23
C LYS A 3 -8.52 3.45 20.93
N PHE A 4 -9.44 4.41 21.03
CA PHE A 4 -10.08 5.04 19.87
C PHE A 4 -9.05 5.87 19.07
N LEU A 5 -8.22 6.63 19.78
CA LEU A 5 -7.17 7.46 19.16
C LEU A 5 -6.16 6.63 18.36
N ILE A 6 -5.72 5.47 18.87
CA ILE A 6 -4.80 4.58 18.14
C ILE A 6 -5.47 3.96 16.90
N GLN A 7 -6.75 3.57 17.01
CA GLN A 7 -7.51 3.07 15.86
C GLN A 7 -7.62 4.13 14.77
N SER A 8 -7.94 5.38 15.13
CA SER A 8 -8.01 6.49 14.19
C SER A 8 -6.67 6.76 13.51
N ILE A 9 -5.55 6.74 14.25
CA ILE A 9 -4.20 6.90 13.69
C ILE A 9 -3.90 5.77 12.69
N ASN A 10 -4.21 4.52 13.04
CA ASN A 10 -3.98 3.38 12.15
C ASN A 10 -4.80 3.46 10.86
N ILE A 11 -6.07 3.85 10.96
CA ILE A 11 -6.93 4.05 9.79
C ILE A 11 -6.37 5.18 8.93
N LEU A 12 -5.97 6.30 9.52
CA LEU A 12 -5.43 7.45 8.80
C LEU A 12 -4.13 7.09 8.06
N PHE A 13 -3.22 6.35 8.71
CA PHE A 13 -2.00 5.85 8.06
C PHE A 13 -2.32 4.89 6.91
N LEU A 14 -3.28 3.98 7.11
CA LEU A 14 -3.65 3.00 6.10
C LEU A 14 -4.31 3.67 4.88
N VAL A 15 -5.12 4.71 5.09
CA VAL A 15 -5.68 5.54 4.02
C VAL A 15 -4.59 6.30 3.29
N ALA A 16 -3.68 6.99 4.01
CA ALA A 16 -2.58 7.73 3.41
C ALA A 16 -1.66 6.83 2.57
N LEU A 17 -1.37 5.62 3.07
CA LEU A 17 -0.60 4.62 2.35
C LEU A 17 -1.30 4.20 1.06
N ASN A 18 -2.59 3.85 1.12
CA ASN A 18 -3.33 3.44 -0.07
C ASN A 18 -3.46 4.57 -1.10
N LEU A 19 -3.63 5.82 -0.66
CA LEU A 19 -3.61 6.99 -1.54
C LEU A 19 -2.24 7.17 -2.21
N GLY A 20 -1.15 7.02 -1.45
CA GLY A 20 0.21 7.11 -1.99
C GLY A 20 0.51 5.99 -3.00
N VAL A 21 0.18 4.75 -2.67
CA VAL A 21 0.34 3.58 -3.56
C VAL A 21 -0.51 3.73 -4.82
N GLY A 22 -1.78 4.13 -4.67
CA GLY A 22 -2.68 4.40 -5.78
C GLY A 22 -2.16 5.53 -6.67
N PHE A 23 -1.72 6.64 -6.09
CA PHE A 23 -1.13 7.76 -6.82
C PHE A 23 0.11 7.32 -7.60
N LEU A 24 1.06 6.62 -6.96
CA LEU A 24 2.26 6.10 -7.62
C LEU A 24 1.90 5.13 -8.75
N SER A 25 0.92 4.25 -8.54
CA SER A 25 0.48 3.29 -9.56
C SER A 25 -0.04 3.97 -10.82
N ILE A 26 -0.72 5.11 -10.66
CA ILE A 26 -1.27 5.90 -11.77
C ILE A 26 -0.20 6.83 -12.34
N PHE A 27 0.69 7.44 -11.54
CA PHE A 27 1.67 8.41 -12.04
C PHE A 27 2.87 7.79 -12.74
N TYR A 28 3.21 6.53 -12.42
CA TYR A 28 4.28 5.79 -13.12
C TYR A 28 4.02 5.71 -14.64
N LEU A 29 2.77 5.93 -15.06
CA LEU A 29 2.33 6.02 -16.45
C LEU A 29 2.73 7.27 -17.22
N GLY A 30 3.04 8.37 -16.54
CA GLY A 30 3.23 9.65 -17.21
C GLY A 30 4.42 9.67 -18.16
N SER A 31 5.34 8.71 -18.08
CA SER A 31 6.53 8.66 -18.93
C SER A 31 6.26 7.98 -20.28
N TYR A 32 6.67 8.65 -21.36
CA TYR A 32 6.51 8.18 -22.74
C TYR A 32 7.20 6.83 -23.00
N ASP A 33 8.37 6.61 -22.40
CA ASP A 33 9.13 5.35 -22.54
C ASP A 33 8.35 4.14 -22.01
N GLN A 34 7.63 4.33 -20.92
CA GLN A 34 6.82 3.29 -20.32
C GLN A 34 5.55 2.96 -21.11
N PHE A 35 5.00 3.94 -21.82
CA PHE A 35 3.91 3.71 -22.76
C PHE A 35 4.37 2.86 -23.96
N ILE A 36 5.55 3.15 -24.49
CA ILE A 36 6.16 2.36 -25.59
C ILE A 36 6.49 0.94 -25.13
N ALA A 37 7.11 0.78 -23.96
CA ALA A 37 7.43 -0.52 -23.39
C ALA A 37 6.18 -1.40 -23.28
N LEU A 38 5.06 -0.78 -22.90
CA LEU A 38 3.82 -1.51 -22.75
C LEU A 38 3.19 -1.94 -24.08
N LYS A 39 3.23 -1.10 -25.12
CA LYS A 39 2.83 -1.51 -26.47
C LYS A 39 3.66 -2.68 -27.02
N ARG A 40 4.92 -2.80 -26.61
CA ARG A 40 5.82 -3.89 -27.03
C ARG A 40 5.60 -5.17 -26.25
N ASN A 41 5.54 -5.09 -24.92
CA ASN A 41 5.45 -6.25 -24.04
C ASN A 41 4.47 -5.98 -22.88
N LEU A 42 3.20 -6.23 -23.15
CA LEU A 42 2.09 -5.89 -22.27
C LEU A 42 2.14 -6.65 -20.94
N LEU A 43 2.37 -7.98 -20.98
CA LEU A 43 2.50 -8.81 -19.77
C LEU A 43 3.71 -8.44 -18.92
N PHE A 44 4.87 -8.22 -19.54
CA PHE A 44 6.10 -7.89 -18.82
C PHE A 44 6.01 -6.53 -18.15
N SER A 45 5.51 -5.52 -18.87
CA SER A 45 5.34 -4.15 -18.35
C SER A 45 4.29 -4.11 -17.23
N PHE A 46 3.24 -4.93 -17.32
CA PHE A 46 2.26 -5.07 -16.24
C PHE A 46 2.90 -5.65 -14.97
N LEU A 47 3.65 -6.75 -15.09
CA LEU A 47 4.30 -7.40 -13.95
C LEU A 47 5.33 -6.48 -13.29
N GLU A 48 6.20 -5.84 -14.07
CA GLU A 48 7.23 -4.94 -13.56
C GLU A 48 6.62 -3.80 -12.72
N ARG A 49 5.52 -3.20 -13.22
CA ARG A 49 4.81 -2.15 -12.50
C ARG A 49 4.09 -2.67 -11.27
N PHE A 50 3.37 -3.78 -11.40
CA PHE A 50 2.70 -4.41 -10.27
C PHE A 50 3.69 -4.69 -9.15
N PHE A 51 4.83 -5.30 -9.45
CA PHE A 51 5.86 -5.59 -8.46
C PHE A 51 6.50 -4.32 -7.89
N SER A 52 6.76 -3.30 -8.71
CA SER A 52 7.33 -2.04 -8.22
C SER A 52 6.41 -1.35 -7.22
N VAL A 53 5.13 -1.18 -7.59
CA VAL A 53 4.11 -0.55 -6.74
C VAL A 53 3.84 -1.40 -5.50
N PHE A 54 3.73 -2.72 -5.66
CA PHE A 54 3.52 -3.66 -4.56
C PHE A 54 4.68 -3.64 -3.56
N LEU A 55 5.93 -3.55 -4.03
CA LEU A 55 7.11 -3.51 -3.18
C LEU A 55 7.15 -2.21 -2.36
N ILE A 56 6.87 -1.07 -2.99
CA ILE A 56 6.75 0.22 -2.29
C ILE A 56 5.62 0.17 -1.25
N GLY A 57 4.44 -0.32 -1.64
CA GLY A 57 3.31 -0.47 -0.72
C GLY A 57 3.61 -1.41 0.44
N SER A 58 4.35 -2.50 0.19
CA SER A 58 4.78 -3.47 1.21
C SER A 58 5.74 -2.84 2.21
N ILE A 59 6.69 -2.00 1.75
CA ILE A 59 7.57 -1.21 2.64
C ILE A 59 6.73 -0.28 3.53
N GLY A 60 5.72 0.38 2.96
CA GLY A 60 4.79 1.20 3.72
C GLY A 60 4.04 0.41 4.81
N VAL A 61 3.58 -0.80 4.50
CA VAL A 61 2.91 -1.67 5.48
C VAL A 61 3.89 -2.08 6.58
N LEU A 62 5.13 -2.38 6.23
CA LEU A 62 6.21 -2.68 7.17
C LEU A 62 6.45 -1.52 8.15
N PHE A 63 6.50 -0.29 7.63
CA PHE A 63 6.58 0.91 8.45
C PHE A 63 5.37 1.06 9.39
N LEU A 64 4.16 0.80 8.90
CA LEU A 64 2.92 0.86 9.69
C LEU A 64 2.92 -0.16 10.83
N ILE A 65 3.49 -1.35 10.61
CA ILE A 65 3.69 -2.37 11.65
C ILE A 65 4.67 -1.86 12.72
N LEU A 66 5.80 -1.28 12.32
CA LEU A 66 6.81 -0.75 13.24
C LEU A 66 6.25 0.37 14.11
N VAL A 67 5.50 1.31 13.51
CA VAL A 67 4.83 2.38 14.23
C VAL A 67 3.80 1.82 15.21
N ASN A 68 2.98 0.85 14.81
CA ASN A 68 2.04 0.18 15.71
C ASN A 68 2.73 -0.51 16.87
N TRP A 69 3.83 -1.22 16.59
CA TRP A 69 4.61 -1.92 17.61
C TRP A 69 5.23 -0.94 18.62
N GLY A 70 5.74 0.19 18.15
CA GLY A 70 6.22 1.28 19.01
C GLY A 70 5.09 1.85 19.87
N LEU A 71 3.96 2.22 19.27
CA LEU A 71 2.81 2.76 20.00
C LEU A 71 2.29 1.82 21.09
N ASN A 72 2.25 0.50 20.80
CA ASN A 72 1.82 -0.49 21.78
C ASN A 72 2.82 -0.62 22.95
N SER A 73 4.12 -0.54 22.66
CA SER A 73 5.19 -0.62 23.67
C SER A 73 5.24 0.63 24.58
N PHE A 74 4.96 1.82 24.04
CA PHE A 74 5.09 3.08 24.80
C PHE A 74 3.79 3.56 25.50
N PHE A 75 2.60 3.30 24.94
CA PHE A 75 1.37 3.95 25.42
C PHE A 75 0.35 3.05 26.11
N ILE A 76 0.21 1.77 25.73
CA ILE A 76 -0.83 0.87 26.27
C ILE A 76 -0.36 -0.61 26.26
N PRO A 77 0.23 -1.14 27.34
CA PRO A 77 0.62 -2.56 27.42
C PRO A 77 -0.54 -3.57 27.45
N GLN A 78 -1.80 -3.12 27.39
CA GLN A 78 -2.99 -3.96 27.64
C GLN A 78 -4.01 -4.05 26.49
N SER A 79 -3.75 -3.49 25.31
CA SER A 79 -4.59 -3.81 24.14
C SER A 79 -3.89 -4.83 23.26
N PRO A 80 -4.43 -6.05 23.10
CA PRO A 80 -4.07 -6.90 21.98
C PRO A 80 -4.66 -6.24 20.72
N LEU A 81 -4.04 -5.14 20.27
CA LEU A 81 -4.19 -4.72 18.88
C LEU A 81 -3.84 -5.96 18.06
N LYS A 82 -4.80 -6.44 17.27
CA LYS A 82 -4.62 -7.61 16.43
C LYS A 82 -3.65 -7.24 15.30
N ILE A 83 -2.36 -7.11 15.63
CA ILE A 83 -1.29 -6.75 14.69
C ILE A 83 -1.36 -7.66 13.46
N LYS A 84 -1.63 -8.95 13.67
CA LYS A 84 -1.89 -9.92 12.58
C LYS A 84 -2.99 -9.48 11.61
N MET A 85 -4.10 -8.90 12.10
CA MET A 85 -5.15 -8.37 11.23
C MET A 85 -4.68 -7.11 10.50
N ILE A 86 -3.96 -6.20 11.15
CA ILE A 86 -3.42 -5.00 10.50
C ILE A 86 -2.45 -5.38 9.38
N ILE A 87 -1.59 -6.37 9.61
CA ILE A 87 -0.69 -6.93 8.60
C ILE A 87 -1.50 -7.49 7.43
N LEU A 88 -2.46 -8.38 7.71
CA LEU A 88 -3.26 -9.02 6.67
C LEU A 88 -4.04 -7.99 5.84
N TRP A 89 -4.75 -7.07 6.48
CA TRP A 89 -5.53 -6.02 5.81
C TRP A 89 -4.65 -5.03 5.07
N GLY A 90 -3.49 -4.67 5.63
CA GLY A 90 -2.52 -3.79 4.99
C GLY A 90 -2.00 -4.41 3.69
N PHE A 91 -1.47 -5.63 3.75
CA PHE A 91 -0.98 -6.34 2.57
C PHE A 91 -2.09 -6.59 1.54
N LEU A 92 -3.28 -7.00 1.98
CA LEU A 92 -4.41 -7.21 1.08
C LEU A 92 -4.84 -5.91 0.39
N SER A 93 -4.86 -4.78 1.12
CA SER A 93 -5.18 -3.48 0.54
C SER A 93 -4.15 -3.05 -0.50
N VAL A 94 -2.85 -3.19 -0.20
CA VAL A 94 -1.77 -2.90 -1.15
C VAL A 94 -1.87 -3.77 -2.39
N LEU A 95 -2.14 -5.06 -2.24
CA LEU A 95 -2.30 -5.98 -3.37
C LEU A 95 -3.46 -5.55 -4.27
N VAL A 96 -4.63 -5.28 -3.68
CA VAL A 96 -5.83 -4.86 -4.43
C VAL A 96 -5.62 -3.51 -5.12
N VAL A 97 -5.08 -2.51 -4.41
CA VAL A 97 -4.82 -1.18 -4.98
C VAL A 97 -3.77 -1.25 -6.09
N SER A 98 -2.71 -2.05 -5.92
CA SER A 98 -1.69 -2.24 -6.95
C SER A 98 -2.26 -2.92 -8.19
N LEU A 99 -3.11 -3.95 -8.02
CA LEU A 99 -3.81 -4.60 -9.12
C LEU A 99 -4.76 -3.65 -9.84
N ILE A 100 -5.60 -2.92 -9.11
CA ILE A 100 -6.55 -1.96 -9.69
C ILE A 100 -5.80 -0.85 -10.43
N GLY A 101 -4.77 -0.26 -9.81
CA GLY A 101 -3.96 0.78 -10.43
C GLY A 101 -3.27 0.30 -11.70
N CYS A 102 -2.74 -0.93 -11.69
CA CYS A 102 -2.17 -1.54 -12.88
C CYS A 102 -3.23 -1.99 -13.91
N ALA A 103 -4.47 -2.29 -13.50
CA ALA A 103 -5.54 -2.72 -14.40
C ALA A 103 -6.23 -1.54 -15.10
N MET A 104 -6.36 -0.39 -14.42
CA MET A 104 -6.83 0.86 -15.02
C MET A 104 -6.00 1.24 -16.24
N PHE A 105 -4.74 0.81 -16.28
CA PHE A 105 -3.88 0.92 -17.44
C PHE A 105 -4.48 0.34 -18.73
N PHE A 106 -5.21 -0.78 -18.67
CA PHE A 106 -5.77 -1.41 -19.87
C PHE A 106 -6.93 -0.62 -20.48
N PHE A 107 -7.49 0.31 -19.72
CA PHE A 107 -8.67 1.09 -20.12
C PHE A 107 -8.33 2.56 -20.43
N LEU A 108 -7.05 2.96 -20.29
CA LEU A 108 -6.51 4.30 -20.56
C LEU A 108 -5.66 4.29 -21.84
#